data_AF-D1BJ36-F1
#
_entry.id   AF-D1BJ36-F1
#
_cell.length_a   1.000
_cell.length_b   1.000
_cell.length_c   1.000
_cell.angle_alpha   90.00
_cell.angle_beta   90.00
_cell.angle_gamma   90.00
#
_symmetry.space_group_name_H-M   'P 1'
#
loop_
_entity.id
_entity.type
_entity.pdbx_description
1 polymer ?
#
loop_
_entity_poly.entity_id
_entity_poly.type
_entity_poly.pdbx_seq_one_letter_code
_entity_poly.pdbx_strand_id
1 'polypeptide(L)'
;MGLFKDRRHRRTDDHSGVRASRRGTAGGDDAGGRAADGSAGQVSDEQLRIDVEQVLARELGALVDSAPEPGVTPVTRARVIEWITDYGYSYFVDSDGDVGGLWHSRLFYFLLFGAQTEILQVRGQWNREITIERIEEVLDFCNDWNTDRIWPKAYFRVRDNGMIQVYAEVSVDLEHGATDEQLDRLLACGLSTSAMLFDTLDGLYPDPAAVAP
;
A
#
# COMPACT_ATOMS: atom_id res chain seq x y z
N MET A 1 -6.25 -4.63 20.50
CA MET A 1 -5.67 -5.96 20.83
C MET A 1 -5.14 -6.54 19.51
N GLY A 2 -3.87 -6.96 19.45
CA GLY A 2 -3.06 -7.05 18.21
C GLY A 2 -3.67 -7.86 17.05
N LEU A 3 -3.83 -7.20 15.89
CA LEU A 3 -4.50 -7.72 14.70
C LEU A 3 -3.62 -8.66 13.82
N PHE A 4 -2.32 -8.78 14.10
CA PHE A 4 -1.38 -9.51 13.24
C PHE A 4 -0.45 -10.38 14.10
N LYS A 5 -0.45 -11.69 13.88
CA LYS A 5 0.56 -12.59 14.45
C LYS A 5 1.84 -12.46 13.63
N ASP A 6 2.96 -12.27 14.32
CA ASP A 6 4.30 -12.11 13.73
C ASP A 6 4.65 -13.23 12.74
N ARG A 7 4.85 -12.86 11.47
CA ARG A 7 5.50 -13.70 10.45
C ARG A 7 6.98 -13.78 10.79
N ARG A 8 7.41 -14.82 11.54
CA ARG A 8 8.84 -15.04 11.80
C ARG A 8 9.57 -15.28 10.47
N HIS A 9 10.37 -14.28 10.10
CA HIS A 9 11.37 -14.30 9.03
C HIS A 9 12.19 -15.60 9.05
N ARG A 10 12.15 -16.34 7.94
CA ARG A 10 13.14 -17.39 7.66
C ARG A 10 14.33 -16.73 6.96
N ARG A 11 15.25 -16.21 7.76
CA ARG A 11 16.54 -15.68 7.33
C ARG A 11 17.48 -16.85 7.09
N THR A 12 17.99 -16.99 5.86
CA THR A 12 19.19 -17.78 5.59
C THR A 12 20.37 -16.82 5.54
N ASP A 13 21.23 -16.90 6.56
CA ASP A 13 22.58 -16.37 6.53
C ASP A 13 23.41 -17.16 5.50
N ASP A 14 24.21 -16.48 4.68
CA ASP A 14 25.67 -16.67 4.63
C ASP A 14 26.29 -15.64 3.67
N HIS A 15 27.17 -14.77 4.19
CA HIS A 15 28.56 -14.72 3.73
C HIS A 15 29.35 -13.60 4.41
N SER A 16 30.35 -14.09 5.12
CA SER A 16 31.44 -13.47 5.85
C SER A 16 32.49 -12.76 5.00
N GLY A 17 33.07 -11.68 5.58
CA GLY A 17 34.46 -11.24 5.39
C GLY A 17 34.74 -10.52 4.06
N VAL A 18 35.57 -9.48 3.95
CA VAL A 18 36.86 -9.24 4.61
C VAL A 18 37.17 -7.74 4.56
N ARG A 19 37.70 -7.22 5.67
CA ARG A 19 38.27 -5.88 5.81
C ARG A 19 39.77 -5.96 5.59
N ALA A 20 40.34 -5.10 4.76
CA ALA A 20 41.79 -4.90 4.70
C ALA A 20 42.13 -3.40 4.62
N SER A 21 42.77 -2.92 5.69
CA SER A 21 43.42 -1.62 5.83
C SER A 21 44.87 -1.66 5.31
N ARG A 22 45.40 -0.53 4.82
CA ARG A 22 46.80 -0.03 4.96
C ARG A 22 46.95 1.26 4.12
N ARG A 23 47.15 2.47 4.70
CA ARG A 23 48.46 3.16 4.95
C ARG A 23 49.57 2.66 4.03
N GLY A 24 50.25 3.44 3.18
CA GLY A 24 50.60 4.86 3.18
C GLY A 24 52.13 4.93 3.04
N THR A 25 52.66 5.59 2.02
CA THR A 25 54.09 5.94 1.91
C THR A 25 54.26 7.18 1.03
N ALA A 26 54.98 8.16 1.57
CA ALA A 26 55.41 9.39 0.93
C ALA A 26 56.79 9.21 0.28
N GLY A 27 57.11 10.07 -0.69
CA GLY A 27 58.49 10.35 -1.10
C GLY A 27 58.63 10.86 -2.53
N GLY A 28 59.23 12.05 -2.67
CA GLY A 28 59.89 12.47 -3.91
C GLY A 28 59.58 13.89 -4.37
N ASP A 29 60.35 14.86 -3.87
CA ASP A 29 60.52 16.18 -4.47
C ASP A 29 61.22 16.06 -5.83
N ASP A 30 60.85 16.88 -6.82
CA ASP A 30 61.84 17.58 -7.66
C ASP A 30 61.19 18.71 -8.47
N ALA A 31 61.86 19.87 -8.43
CA ALA A 31 61.48 21.10 -9.10
C ALA A 31 62.03 21.16 -10.52
N GLY A 32 61.24 21.69 -11.47
CA GLY A 32 61.69 22.03 -12.81
C GLY A 32 60.61 22.74 -13.60
N GLY A 33 60.69 24.07 -13.69
CA GLY A 33 59.66 24.89 -14.33
C GLY A 33 59.72 24.92 -15.86
N ARG A 34 58.60 25.27 -16.49
CA ARG A 34 58.49 26.36 -17.48
C ARG A 34 57.08 26.47 -18.07
N ALA A 35 56.73 27.74 -18.32
CA ALA A 35 55.83 28.26 -19.35
C ALA A 35 54.32 28.02 -19.19
N ALA A 36 53.62 29.16 -19.22
CA ALA A 36 52.19 29.26 -19.39
C ALA A 36 51.73 28.65 -20.72
N ASP A 37 50.61 27.94 -20.70
CA ASP A 37 49.65 28.00 -21.79
C ASP A 37 48.24 27.92 -21.21
N GLY A 38 47.56 29.06 -21.21
CA GLY A 38 46.16 29.15 -20.89
C GLY A 38 45.36 28.79 -22.13
N SER A 39 45.06 27.51 -22.31
CA SER A 39 43.98 27.06 -23.17
C SER A 39 43.15 26.02 -22.43
N ALA A 40 42.32 26.50 -21.48
CA ALA A 40 41.15 25.73 -21.07
C ALA A 40 40.28 25.58 -22.33
N GLY A 41 40.33 24.41 -22.95
CA GLY A 41 39.60 24.12 -24.17
C GLY A 41 38.13 24.47 -23.99
N GLN A 42 37.66 25.50 -24.69
CA GLN A 42 36.24 25.82 -24.77
C GLN A 42 35.57 24.65 -25.49
N VAL A 43 34.91 23.80 -24.70
CA VAL A 43 34.00 22.77 -25.23
C VAL A 43 32.94 23.53 -26.04
N SER A 44 32.75 23.14 -27.30
CA SER A 44 31.76 23.80 -28.16
C SER A 44 30.34 23.50 -27.65
N ASP A 45 29.41 24.43 -27.87
CA ASP A 45 28.00 24.26 -27.48
C ASP A 45 27.37 22.99 -28.10
N GLU A 46 27.83 22.59 -29.28
CA GLU A 46 27.42 21.35 -29.94
C GLU A 46 27.87 20.12 -29.17
N GLN A 47 29.11 20.12 -28.67
CA GLN A 47 29.63 19.02 -27.85
C GLN A 47 28.92 18.96 -26.49
N LEU A 48 28.69 20.11 -25.84
CA LEU A 48 27.90 20.17 -24.61
C LEU A 48 26.49 19.63 -24.82
N ARG A 49 25.86 19.95 -25.95
CA ARG A 49 24.52 19.45 -26.27
C ARG A 49 24.50 17.93 -26.45
N ILE A 50 25.48 17.38 -27.17
CA ILE A 50 25.63 15.93 -27.36
C ILE A 50 25.87 15.22 -26.02
N ASP A 51 26.73 15.77 -25.18
CA ASP A 51 27.04 15.21 -23.87
C ASP A 51 25.81 15.25 -22.93
N VAL A 52 25.04 16.35 -22.97
CA VAL A 52 23.77 16.46 -22.23
C VAL A 52 22.74 15.47 -22.76
N GLU A 53 22.58 15.33 -24.08
CA GLU A 53 21.66 14.36 -24.67
C GLU A 53 22.06 12.92 -24.33
N GLN A 54 23.35 12.59 -24.25
CA GLN A 54 23.85 11.29 -23.82
C GLN A 54 23.65 11.03 -22.32
N VAL A 55 23.89 12.03 -21.48
CA VAL A 55 23.61 11.93 -20.04
C VAL A 55 22.12 11.77 -19.82
N LEU A 56 21.27 12.56 -20.48
CA LEU A 56 19.82 12.40 -20.40
C LEU A 56 19.38 11.02 -20.89
N ALA A 57 19.88 10.53 -22.02
CA ALA A 57 19.55 9.19 -22.52
C ALA A 57 20.02 8.07 -21.56
N ARG A 58 21.15 8.25 -20.88
CA ARG A 58 21.65 7.29 -19.90
C ARG A 58 20.82 7.31 -18.61
N GLU A 59 20.58 8.49 -18.06
CA GLU A 59 19.86 8.65 -16.80
C GLU A 59 18.36 8.38 -16.96
N LEU A 60 17.72 8.85 -18.04
CA LEU A 60 16.32 8.54 -18.35
C LEU A 60 16.16 7.13 -18.92
N GLY A 61 17.08 6.63 -19.75
CA GLY A 61 17.02 5.25 -20.23
C GLY A 61 17.10 4.23 -19.10
N ALA A 62 17.87 4.51 -18.05
CA ALA A 62 17.91 3.71 -16.83
C ALA A 62 16.64 3.81 -15.97
N LEU A 63 15.87 4.89 -16.10
CA LEU A 63 14.58 5.07 -15.41
C LEU A 63 13.42 4.41 -16.16
N VAL A 64 13.50 4.33 -17.51
CA VAL A 64 12.40 3.84 -18.37
C VAL A 64 12.48 2.33 -18.63
N ASP A 65 13.65 1.71 -18.50
CA ASP A 65 13.86 0.26 -18.65
C ASP A 65 13.99 -0.47 -17.30
N SER A 66 13.19 -0.06 -16.31
CA SER A 66 13.05 -0.82 -15.07
C SER A 66 12.16 -2.03 -15.32
N ALA A 67 12.79 -3.17 -15.64
CA ALA A 67 12.14 -4.48 -15.43
C ALA A 67 11.52 -4.49 -14.01
N PRO A 68 10.34 -5.10 -13.79
CA PRO A 68 9.70 -5.09 -12.48
C PRO A 68 10.72 -5.47 -11.41
N GLU A 69 10.91 -4.56 -10.45
CA GLU A 69 11.84 -4.74 -9.33
C GLU A 69 11.62 -6.16 -8.77
N PRO A 70 12.68 -6.96 -8.56
CA PRO A 70 12.53 -8.34 -8.14
C PRO A 70 11.65 -8.42 -6.87
N GLY A 71 10.44 -8.97 -7.03
CA GLY A 71 9.43 -9.08 -5.96
C GLY A 71 8.16 -8.26 -6.17
N VAL A 72 8.13 -7.28 -7.09
CA VAL A 72 6.89 -6.60 -7.50
C VAL A 72 6.19 -7.46 -8.55
N THR A 73 5.00 -7.95 -8.22
CA THR A 73 4.17 -8.74 -9.14
C THR A 73 2.74 -8.20 -9.18
N PRO A 74 1.97 -8.46 -10.24
CA PRO A 74 0.56 -8.08 -10.29
C PRO A 74 -0.19 -8.56 -9.06
N VAL A 75 -1.10 -7.74 -8.54
CA VAL A 75 -1.99 -8.17 -7.46
C VAL A 75 -3.12 -8.98 -8.07
N THR A 76 -3.21 -10.23 -7.66
CA THR A 76 -4.21 -11.17 -8.16
C THR A 76 -5.06 -11.68 -7.02
N ARG A 77 -6.25 -12.17 -7.35
CA ARG A 77 -7.12 -12.84 -6.38
C ARG A 77 -6.42 -14.00 -5.67
N ALA A 78 -5.56 -14.73 -6.38
CA ALA A 78 -4.77 -15.82 -5.79
C ALA A 78 -3.85 -15.31 -4.68
N ARG A 79 -3.14 -14.19 -4.89
CA ARG A 79 -2.29 -13.58 -3.86
C ARG A 79 -3.09 -13.10 -2.64
N VAL A 80 -4.30 -12.58 -2.85
CA VAL A 80 -5.20 -12.21 -1.76
C VAL A 80 -5.65 -13.46 -0.97
N ILE A 81 -6.02 -14.55 -1.66
CA ILE A 81 -6.41 -15.82 -1.02
C ILE A 81 -5.23 -16.43 -0.25
N GLU A 82 -4.03 -16.43 -0.83
CA GLU A 82 -2.81 -16.87 -0.17
C GLU A 82 -2.57 -16.08 1.11
N TRP A 83 -2.68 -14.74 1.04
CA TRP A 83 -2.58 -13.88 2.21
C TRP A 83 -3.61 -14.25 3.29
N ILE A 84 -4.89 -14.37 2.94
CA ILE A 84 -5.95 -14.76 3.89
C ILE A 84 -5.63 -16.12 4.55
N THR A 85 -5.19 -17.09 3.74
CA THR A 85 -4.88 -18.45 4.18
C THR A 85 -3.67 -18.48 5.10
N ASP A 86 -2.63 -17.71 4.79
CA ASP A 86 -1.40 -17.59 5.60
C ASP A 86 -1.70 -17.02 7.00
N TYR A 87 -2.67 -16.11 7.10
CA TYR A 87 -3.14 -15.58 8.38
C TYR A 87 -4.13 -16.51 9.11
N GLY A 88 -4.53 -17.62 8.50
CA GLY A 88 -5.45 -18.61 9.08
C GLY A 88 -6.91 -18.12 9.12
N TYR A 89 -7.27 -17.15 8.28
CA TYR A 89 -8.65 -16.67 8.17
C TYR A 89 -9.46 -17.56 7.23
N SER A 90 -10.76 -17.69 7.50
CA SER A 90 -11.69 -18.34 6.58
C SER A 90 -12.19 -17.34 5.54
N TYR A 91 -12.31 -17.79 4.29
CA TYR A 91 -12.92 -17.02 3.21
C TYR A 91 -13.97 -17.83 2.46
N PHE A 92 -14.77 -17.11 1.69
CA PHE A 92 -15.64 -17.64 0.66
C PHE A 92 -15.41 -16.87 -0.63
N VAL A 93 -15.87 -17.45 -1.74
CA VAL A 93 -15.94 -16.78 -3.03
C VAL A 93 -17.41 -16.73 -3.42
N ASP A 94 -17.93 -15.55 -3.75
CA ASP A 94 -19.35 -15.41 -4.13
C ASP A 94 -19.60 -15.74 -5.60
N SER A 95 -20.84 -15.53 -6.06
CA SER A 95 -21.26 -15.82 -7.44
C SER A 95 -20.54 -14.98 -8.49
N ASP A 96 -20.07 -13.80 -8.10
CA ASP A 96 -19.38 -12.87 -8.98
C ASP A 96 -17.86 -13.11 -8.97
N GLY A 97 -17.40 -14.04 -8.11
CA GLY A 97 -16.01 -14.43 -8.00
C GLY A 97 -15.21 -13.57 -7.01
N ASP A 98 -15.90 -12.72 -6.23
CA ASP A 98 -15.30 -11.84 -5.24
C ASP A 98 -14.97 -12.62 -3.97
N VAL A 99 -13.82 -12.27 -3.36
CA VAL A 99 -13.37 -12.93 -2.14
C VAL A 99 -13.96 -12.21 -0.94
N GLY A 100 -14.70 -12.94 -0.11
CA GLY A 100 -15.29 -12.43 1.11
C GLY A 100 -14.82 -13.23 2.34
N GLY A 101 -14.93 -12.63 3.53
CA GLY A 101 -14.64 -13.31 4.79
C GLY A 101 -15.13 -12.52 5.99
N LEU A 102 -15.06 -13.15 7.16
CA LEU A 102 -15.47 -12.55 8.43
C LEU A 102 -14.27 -12.17 9.28
N TRP A 103 -14.21 -10.90 9.71
CA TRP A 103 -13.25 -10.40 10.69
C TRP A 103 -14.01 -9.82 11.87
N HIS A 104 -13.84 -10.39 13.07
CA HIS A 104 -14.57 -9.97 14.27
C HIS A 104 -16.09 -9.88 14.05
N SER A 105 -16.68 -10.89 13.39
CA SER A 105 -18.10 -10.94 13.02
C SER A 105 -18.57 -9.85 12.06
N ARG A 106 -17.64 -9.10 11.44
CA ARG A 106 -17.92 -8.12 10.40
C ARG A 106 -17.52 -8.67 9.05
N LEU A 107 -18.37 -8.44 8.06
CA LEU A 107 -18.18 -8.94 6.71
C LEU A 107 -17.21 -8.03 5.94
N PHE A 108 -16.20 -8.60 5.33
CA PHE A 108 -15.28 -7.91 4.44
C PHE A 108 -15.22 -8.59 3.09
N TYR A 109 -15.09 -7.77 2.06
CA TYR A 109 -14.81 -8.17 0.69
C TYR A 109 -13.47 -7.60 0.23
N PHE A 110 -12.76 -8.39 -0.56
CA PHE A 110 -11.53 -8.03 -1.26
C PHE A 110 -11.80 -8.10 -2.75
N LEU A 111 -12.01 -6.94 -3.33
CA LEU A 111 -12.41 -6.80 -4.72
C LEU A 111 -11.20 -6.39 -5.56
N LEU A 112 -11.14 -6.93 -6.76
CA LEU A 112 -10.21 -6.49 -7.80
C LEU A 112 -11.05 -6.03 -9.00
N PHE A 113 -10.95 -4.75 -9.34
CA PHE A 113 -11.65 -4.16 -10.48
C PHE A 113 -10.73 -3.21 -11.24
N GLY A 114 -11.26 -2.55 -12.27
CA GLY A 114 -10.46 -1.83 -13.26
C GLY A 114 -10.34 -2.64 -14.55
N ALA A 115 -9.85 -2.01 -15.61
CA ALA A 115 -9.81 -2.62 -16.94
C ALA A 115 -8.82 -3.80 -17.00
N GLN A 116 -7.81 -3.77 -16.12
CA GLN A 116 -6.75 -4.75 -15.96
C GLN A 116 -6.82 -5.49 -14.61
N THR A 117 -7.93 -5.36 -13.86
CA THR A 117 -8.08 -5.88 -12.49
C THR A 117 -7.02 -5.34 -11.51
N GLU A 118 -6.66 -4.07 -11.69
CA GLU A 118 -5.54 -3.39 -11.05
C GLU A 118 -5.88 -2.67 -9.75
N ILE A 119 -7.16 -2.38 -9.51
CA ILE A 119 -7.60 -1.66 -8.31
C ILE A 119 -7.97 -2.66 -7.23
N LEU A 120 -7.20 -2.69 -6.15
CA LEU A 120 -7.51 -3.44 -4.93
C LEU A 120 -8.44 -2.63 -4.04
N GLN A 121 -9.58 -3.20 -3.69
CA GLN A 121 -10.49 -2.64 -2.69
C GLN A 121 -10.70 -3.60 -1.52
N VAL A 122 -10.44 -3.09 -0.32
CA VAL A 122 -10.88 -3.71 0.94
C VAL A 122 -12.16 -3.01 1.38
N ARG A 123 -13.29 -3.71 1.32
CA ARG A 123 -14.61 -3.17 1.68
C ARG A 123 -15.18 -3.91 2.89
N GLY A 124 -15.28 -3.21 4.01
CA GLY A 124 -15.99 -3.68 5.19
C GLY A 124 -17.47 -3.30 5.14
N GLN A 125 -18.30 -4.16 5.72
CA GLN A 125 -19.71 -3.90 6.00
C GLN A 125 -19.92 -3.97 7.51
N TRP A 126 -20.54 -2.94 8.08
CA TRP A 126 -20.93 -2.97 9.49
C TRP A 126 -21.95 -4.08 9.73
N ASN A 127 -21.83 -4.84 10.80
CA ASN A 127 -22.65 -6.04 11.04
C ASN A 127 -24.08 -5.73 11.51
N ARG A 128 -24.49 -4.46 11.48
CA ARG A 128 -25.81 -3.98 11.91
C ARG A 128 -26.38 -3.00 10.90
N GLU A 129 -27.68 -2.80 11.01
CA GLU A 129 -28.44 -1.89 10.15
C GLU A 129 -29.09 -0.79 11.00
N ILE A 130 -29.25 0.40 10.41
CA ILE A 130 -29.84 1.58 11.06
C ILE A 130 -31.12 1.94 10.31
N THR A 131 -32.17 2.34 11.01
CA THR A 131 -33.40 2.76 10.35
C THR A 131 -33.20 4.07 9.55
N ILE A 132 -33.87 4.23 8.41
CA ILE A 132 -33.71 5.43 7.54
C ILE A 132 -34.05 6.75 8.24
N GLU A 133 -34.87 6.71 9.30
CA GLU A 133 -35.22 7.89 10.11
C GLU A 133 -33.98 8.54 10.76
N ARG A 134 -32.85 7.85 10.87
CA ARG A 134 -31.58 8.39 11.38
C ARG A 134 -30.58 8.76 10.28
N ILE A 135 -31.04 8.93 9.02
CA ILE A 135 -30.15 9.18 7.88
C ILE A 135 -29.25 10.41 8.06
N GLU A 136 -29.76 11.49 8.65
CA GLU A 136 -28.98 12.71 8.89
C GLU A 136 -27.81 12.43 9.85
N GLU A 137 -28.06 11.69 10.94
CA GLU A 137 -27.02 11.31 11.91
C GLU A 137 -25.94 10.41 11.28
N VAL A 138 -26.34 9.48 10.41
CA VAL A 138 -25.39 8.60 9.72
C VAL A 138 -24.58 9.37 8.68
N LEU A 139 -25.21 10.33 7.99
CA LEU A 139 -24.55 11.20 7.02
C LEU A 139 -23.50 12.08 7.71
N ASP A 140 -23.85 12.73 8.82
CA ASP A 140 -22.93 13.53 9.61
C ASP A 140 -21.76 12.69 10.12
N PHE A 141 -22.04 11.49 10.67
CA PHE A 141 -20.98 10.55 11.07
C PHE A 141 -20.00 10.23 9.92
N CYS A 142 -20.52 9.94 8.73
CA CYS A 142 -19.67 9.61 7.58
C CYS A 142 -18.85 10.82 7.12
N ASN A 143 -19.45 12.02 7.11
CA ASN A 143 -18.79 13.26 6.74
C ASN A 143 -17.67 13.62 7.71
N ASP A 144 -17.94 13.55 9.02
CA ASP A 144 -16.95 13.80 10.06
C ASP A 144 -15.79 12.81 9.95
N TRP A 145 -16.10 11.51 9.77
CA TRP A 145 -15.08 10.50 9.60
C TRP A 145 -14.17 10.79 8.39
N ASN A 146 -14.77 11.05 7.23
CA ASN A 146 -14.06 11.31 5.98
C ASN A 146 -13.29 12.64 5.99
N THR A 147 -13.72 13.60 6.80
CA THR A 147 -13.03 14.89 6.95
C THR A 147 -11.80 14.74 7.83
N ASP A 148 -11.91 13.98 8.92
CA ASP A 148 -10.87 13.89 9.95
C ASP A 148 -9.81 12.81 9.66
N ARG A 149 -10.10 11.85 8.76
CA ARG A 149 -9.25 10.68 8.55
C ARG A 149 -9.04 10.40 7.08
N ILE A 150 -7.81 9.99 6.75
CA ILE A 150 -7.43 9.58 5.40
C ILE A 150 -8.11 8.26 5.01
N TRP A 151 -8.22 7.32 5.95
CA TRP A 151 -8.80 6.00 5.73
C TRP A 151 -9.67 5.53 6.90
N PRO A 152 -10.67 4.67 6.64
CA PRO A 152 -11.25 4.37 5.32
C PRO A 152 -12.18 5.49 4.84
N LYS A 153 -12.62 5.42 3.57
CA LYS A 153 -13.82 6.14 3.11
C LYS A 153 -15.06 5.51 3.74
N ALA A 154 -15.82 6.30 4.48
CA ALA A 154 -17.11 5.96 5.07
C ALA A 154 -18.25 6.33 4.13
N TYR A 155 -19.20 5.42 3.92
CA TYR A 155 -20.46 5.72 3.25
C TYR A 155 -21.54 4.73 3.65
N PHE A 156 -22.77 4.99 3.27
CA PHE A 156 -23.88 4.08 3.52
C PHE A 156 -24.73 3.87 2.28
N ARG A 157 -25.56 2.83 2.31
CA ARG A 157 -26.61 2.58 1.32
C ARG A 157 -27.93 2.38 2.05
N VAL A 158 -28.98 3.00 1.53
CA VAL A 158 -30.36 2.68 1.90
C VAL A 158 -30.78 1.44 1.11
N ARG A 159 -31.27 0.44 1.82
CA ARG A 159 -31.82 -0.82 1.29
C ARG A 159 -33.31 -0.66 1.00
N ASP A 160 -33.85 -1.56 0.18
CA ASP A 160 -35.27 -1.55 -0.21
C ASP A 160 -36.24 -1.70 0.99
N ASN A 161 -35.78 -2.26 2.10
CA ASN A 161 -36.54 -2.40 3.35
C ASN A 161 -36.51 -1.14 4.24
N GLY A 162 -35.93 -0.02 3.77
CA GLY A 162 -35.80 1.21 4.55
C GLY A 162 -34.67 1.19 5.58
N MET A 163 -33.79 0.19 5.52
CA MET A 163 -32.63 0.10 6.41
C MET A 163 -31.38 0.66 5.75
N ILE A 164 -30.53 1.30 6.56
CA ILE A 164 -29.24 1.84 6.19
C ILE A 164 -28.17 0.82 6.56
N GLN A 165 -27.36 0.45 5.57
CA GLN A 165 -26.14 -0.32 5.76
C GLN A 165 -24.92 0.60 5.60
N VAL A 166 -24.08 0.67 6.63
CA VAL A 166 -22.82 1.43 6.59
C VAL A 166 -21.67 0.56 6.10
N TYR A 167 -20.77 1.18 5.32
CA TYR A 167 -19.62 0.60 4.67
C TYR A 167 -18.35 1.41 4.95
N ALA A 168 -17.24 0.68 5.01
CA ALA A 168 -15.90 1.23 5.05
C ALA A 168 -15.13 0.72 3.83
N GLU A 169 -14.41 1.60 3.14
CA GLU A 169 -13.69 1.25 1.92
C GLU A 169 -12.29 1.86 1.88
N VAL A 170 -11.29 1.02 1.62
CA VAL A 170 -9.95 1.43 1.21
C VAL A 170 -9.71 0.87 -0.18
N SER A 171 -9.46 1.74 -1.15
CA SER A 171 -9.19 1.38 -2.54
C SER A 171 -7.84 1.93 -2.95
N VAL A 172 -7.00 1.11 -3.60
CA VAL A 172 -5.66 1.47 -4.06
C VAL A 172 -5.46 0.94 -5.47
N ASP A 173 -4.99 1.82 -6.36
CA ASP A 173 -4.58 1.45 -7.71
C ASP A 173 -3.19 0.83 -7.67
N LEU A 174 -3.09 -0.40 -8.18
CA LEU A 174 -1.88 -1.21 -8.22
C LEU A 174 -1.59 -1.66 -9.66
N GLU A 175 -1.80 -0.79 -10.65
CA GLU A 175 -1.49 -1.03 -12.08
C GLU A 175 -0.08 -1.59 -12.29
N HIS A 176 0.90 -1.14 -11.52
CA HIS A 176 2.29 -1.61 -11.60
C HIS A 176 2.62 -2.79 -10.69
N GLY A 177 1.60 -3.39 -10.07
CA GLY A 177 1.76 -4.47 -9.10
C GLY A 177 2.22 -4.00 -7.71
N ALA A 178 2.46 -4.96 -6.83
CA ALA A 178 2.92 -4.74 -5.48
C ALA A 178 3.80 -5.90 -4.99
N THR A 179 4.74 -5.62 -4.10
CA THR A 179 5.43 -6.67 -3.32
C THR A 179 4.47 -7.33 -2.32
N ASP A 180 4.82 -8.52 -1.83
CA ASP A 180 4.03 -9.19 -0.79
C ASP A 180 3.94 -8.37 0.50
N GLU A 181 5.00 -7.63 0.85
CA GLU A 181 5.00 -6.75 2.00
C GLU A 181 4.08 -5.54 1.80
N GLN A 182 4.06 -4.94 0.60
CA GLN A 182 3.14 -3.85 0.29
C GLN A 182 1.69 -4.35 0.34
N LEU A 183 1.40 -5.49 -0.29
CA LEU A 183 0.08 -6.09 -0.28
C LEU A 183 -0.37 -6.41 1.16
N ASP A 184 0.51 -6.97 1.98
CA ASP A 184 0.25 -7.24 3.40
C ASP A 184 -0.15 -5.96 4.15
N ARG A 185 0.63 -4.88 4.01
CA ARG A 185 0.34 -3.60 4.66
C ARG A 185 -0.96 -2.99 4.20
N LEU A 186 -1.30 -3.09 2.91
CA LEU A 186 -2.54 -2.56 2.35
C LEU A 186 -3.77 -3.31 2.89
N LEU A 187 -3.75 -4.64 2.87
CA LEU A 187 -4.82 -5.49 3.39
C LEU A 187 -4.99 -5.28 4.90
N ALA A 188 -3.87 -5.24 5.64
CA ALA A 188 -3.84 -4.96 7.07
C ALA A 188 -4.43 -3.59 7.42
N CYS A 189 -4.04 -2.55 6.66
CA CYS A 189 -4.55 -1.20 6.82
C CYS A 189 -6.05 -1.14 6.57
N GLY A 190 -6.52 -1.71 5.47
CA GLY A 190 -7.93 -1.75 5.11
C GLY A 190 -8.79 -2.40 6.19
N LEU A 191 -8.38 -3.55 6.72
CA LEU A 191 -9.09 -4.25 7.79
C LEU A 191 -9.08 -3.47 9.11
N SER A 192 -7.91 -3.01 9.55
CA SER A 192 -7.75 -2.35 10.86
C SER A 192 -8.47 -1.02 10.93
N THR A 193 -8.32 -0.17 9.91
CA THR A 193 -8.95 1.16 9.87
C THR A 193 -10.47 1.06 9.70
N SER A 194 -10.95 0.09 8.91
CA SER A 194 -12.39 -0.22 8.83
C SER A 194 -12.95 -0.71 10.17
N ALA A 195 -12.21 -1.56 10.88
CA ALA A 195 -12.61 -1.98 12.22
C ALA A 195 -12.72 -0.80 13.18
N MET A 196 -11.80 0.18 13.12
CA MET A 196 -11.88 1.40 13.92
C MET A 196 -13.15 2.22 13.62
N LEU A 197 -13.52 2.38 12.34
CA LEU A 197 -14.75 3.06 11.95
C LEU A 197 -15.98 2.37 12.56
N PHE A 198 -16.04 1.05 12.45
CA PHE A 198 -17.15 0.26 12.96
C PHE A 198 -17.17 0.23 14.49
N ASP A 199 -16.02 0.27 15.18
CA ASP A 199 -15.95 0.41 16.63
C ASP A 199 -16.50 1.77 17.09
N THR A 200 -16.24 2.84 16.34
CA THR A 200 -16.84 4.15 16.60
C THR A 200 -18.36 4.12 16.41
N LEU A 201 -18.86 3.47 15.35
CA LEU A 201 -20.30 3.24 15.17
C LEU A 201 -20.89 2.41 16.30
N ASP A 202 -20.18 1.39 16.79
CA ASP A 202 -20.66 0.58 17.90
C ASP A 202 -20.86 1.40 19.17
N GLY A 203 -20.01 2.41 19.41
CA GLY A 203 -20.18 3.37 20.48
C GLY A 203 -21.39 4.31 20.31
N LEU A 204 -21.67 4.75 19.07
CA LEU A 204 -22.81 5.63 18.76
C LEU A 204 -24.16 4.88 18.77
N TYR A 205 -24.12 3.59 18.46
CA TYR A 205 -25.28 2.73 18.39
C TYR A 205 -25.04 1.49 19.26
N PRO A 206 -25.13 1.57 20.60
CA PRO A 206 -24.93 0.40 21.45
C PRO A 206 -25.91 -0.74 21.11
N ASP A 207 -25.45 -1.98 21.20
CA ASP A 207 -26.32 -3.15 20.94
C ASP A 207 -27.39 -3.25 22.05
N PRO A 208 -28.69 -3.14 21.73
CA PRO A 208 -29.75 -3.29 22.73
C PRO A 208 -29.73 -4.66 23.41
N ALA A 209 -29.28 -5.71 22.72
CA ALA A 209 -29.17 -7.05 23.28
C ALA A 209 -28.00 -7.22 24.26
N ALA A 210 -27.03 -6.29 24.25
CA ALA A 210 -25.93 -6.26 25.21
C ALA A 210 -26.32 -5.58 26.54
N VAL A 211 -27.49 -4.94 26.60
CA VAL A 211 -28.01 -4.27 27.80
C VAL A 211 -28.97 -5.22 28.53
N ALA A 212 -28.81 -5.35 29.86
CA ALA A 212 -29.76 -6.10 30.68
C ALA A 212 -31.14 -5.42 30.66
N PRO A 213 -32.24 -6.18 30.61
CA PRO A 213 -33.60 -5.64 30.58
C PRO A 213 -33.98 -4.84 31.83
#